data_AF-A0A945XKB7-F1
#
_entry.id   AF-A0A945XKB7-F1
#
_cell.length_a   1.000
_cell.length_b   1.000
_cell.length_c   1.000
_cell.angle_alpha   90.00
_cell.angle_beta   90.00
_cell.angle_gamma   90.00
#
_symmetry.space_group_name_H-M   'P 1'
#
loop_
_entity.id
_entity.type
_entity.pdbx_description
1 polymer ?
#
loop_
_entity_poly.entity_id
_entity_poly.type
_entity_poly.pdbx_seq_one_letter_code
_entity_poly.pdbx_strand_id
1 'polypeptide(L)'
;MKELTLTKQEADSLVIKLENAGYEKYERKKYHRFSKGRADSTYIHYSLNIIRSTVNTEAELIIKKIFGDPNGKASDSEDSRYSSWFFNGYVGKNGSIVY
;
A
#
# COMPACT_ATOMS: atom_id res chain seq x y z
N MET A 1 3.44 19.30 2.07
CA MET A 1 3.15 17.86 1.96
C MET A 1 2.59 17.40 3.29
N LYS A 2 1.39 16.82 3.33
CA LYS A 2 0.83 16.31 4.60
C LYS A 2 1.50 14.97 4.88
N GLU A 3 2.21 14.87 6.00
CA GLU A 3 2.86 13.63 6.40
C GLU A 3 1.78 12.60 6.75
N LEU A 4 1.79 11.46 6.05
CA LEU A 4 0.90 10.36 6.38
C LEU A 4 1.51 9.56 7.53
N THR A 5 0.66 9.13 8.46
CA THR A 5 1.02 8.20 9.53
C THR A 5 0.25 6.91 9.33
N LEU A 6 0.90 5.78 9.60
CA LEU A 6 0.25 4.48 9.63
C LEU A 6 0.56 3.81 10.96
N THR A 7 -0.44 3.80 11.82
CA THR A 7 -0.42 3.09 13.10
C THR A 7 -0.76 1.61 12.89
N LYS A 8 -0.43 0.77 13.88
CA LYS A 8 -0.83 -0.64 13.87
C LYS A 8 -2.34 -0.80 13.81
N GLN A 9 -3.10 0.04 14.52
CA GLN A 9 -4.56 0.00 14.51
C GLN A 9 -5.15 0.31 13.13
N GLU A 10 -4.60 1.29 12.42
CA GLU A 10 -5.02 1.61 11.05
C GLU A 10 -4.65 0.50 10.07
N ALA A 11 -3.48 -0.11 10.24
CA ALA A 11 -3.07 -1.27 9.45
C ALA A 11 -4.01 -2.46 9.69
N ASP A 12 -4.33 -2.79 10.95
CA ASP A 12 -5.25 -3.86 11.30
C ASP A 12 -6.67 -3.58 10.75
N SER A 13 -7.12 -2.32 10.79
CA SER A 13 -8.40 -1.90 10.18
C SER A 13 -8.39 -2.08 8.66
N LEU A 14 -7.28 -1.73 7.98
CA LEU A 14 -7.13 -1.95 6.54
C LEU A 14 -7.16 -3.45 6.22
N VAL A 15 -6.48 -4.29 7.01
CA VAL A 15 -6.48 -5.75 6.84
C VAL A 15 -7.91 -6.28 6.87
N ILE A 16 -8.70 -5.90 7.88
CA ILE A 16 -10.11 -6.33 7.99
C ILE A 16 -10.93 -5.87 6.76
N LYS A 17 -10.72 -4.64 6.27
CA LYS A 17 -11.41 -4.14 5.07
C LYS A 17 -11.06 -4.93 3.82
N LEU A 18 -9.79 -5.31 3.65
CA LEU A 18 -9.34 -6.13 2.52
C LEU A 18 -9.91 -7.55 2.63
N GLU A 19 -9.87 -8.17 3.81
CA GLU A 19 -10.43 -9.51 4.02
C GLU A 19 -11.95 -9.51 3.76
N ASN A 20 -12.69 -8.52 4.24
CA ASN A 20 -14.13 -8.36 3.98
C ASN A 20 -14.44 -8.11 2.50
N ALA A 21 -13.51 -7.50 1.75
CA ALA A 21 -13.62 -7.33 0.30
C ALA A 21 -13.24 -8.60 -0.49
N GLY A 22 -12.89 -9.69 0.20
CA GLY A 22 -12.58 -10.99 -0.40
C GLY A 22 -11.12 -11.15 -0.84
N TYR A 23 -10.19 -10.37 -0.27
CA TYR A 23 -8.77 -10.57 -0.51
C TYR A 23 -8.21 -11.67 0.39
N GLU A 24 -7.41 -12.54 -0.20
CA GLU A 24 -6.67 -13.56 0.54
C GLU A 24 -5.35 -12.99 1.02
N LYS A 25 -5.05 -13.23 2.31
CA LYS A 25 -3.80 -12.82 2.95
C LYS A 25 -2.72 -13.88 2.77
N TYR A 26 -1.55 -13.45 2.31
CA TYR A 26 -0.36 -14.26 2.14
C TYR A 26 0.81 -13.62 2.90
N GLU A 27 1.37 -14.35 3.85
CA GLU A 27 2.56 -13.90 4.56
C GLU A 27 3.82 -14.02 3.69
N ARG A 28 4.63 -12.97 3.67
CA ARG A 28 5.95 -12.95 3.01
C ARG A 28 6.99 -12.47 4.00
N LYS A 29 8.27 -12.56 3.62
CA LYS A 29 9.40 -12.22 4.50
C LYS A 29 9.37 -10.79 5.06
N LYS A 30 8.77 -9.84 4.33
CA LYS A 30 8.84 -8.40 4.66
C LYS A 30 7.48 -7.69 4.68
N TYR A 31 6.43 -8.35 4.23
CA TYR A 31 5.12 -7.74 4.03
C TYR A 31 4.04 -8.81 4.05
N HIS A 32 2.81 -8.38 4.34
CA HIS A 32 1.61 -9.13 3.99
C HIS A 32 1.21 -8.78 2.56
N ARG A 33 0.99 -9.79 1.71
CA ARG A 33 0.35 -9.61 0.40
C ARG A 33 -1.11 -9.96 0.53
N PHE A 34 -1.98 -9.07 0.07
CA PHE A 34 -3.41 -9.31 -0.12
C PHE A 34 -3.66 -9.44 -1.62
N SER A 35 -4.32 -10.50 -2.06
CA SER A 35 -4.59 -10.72 -3.49
C SER A 35 -6.04 -11.11 -3.73
N LYS A 36 -6.61 -10.58 -4.81
CA LYS A 36 -7.93 -10.95 -5.32
C LYS A 36 -7.82 -11.17 -6.83
N GLY A 37 -7.83 -12.44 -7.25
CA GLY A 37 -7.52 -12.79 -8.64
C GLY A 37 -6.05 -12.54 -9.04
N ARG A 38 -5.78 -12.47 -10.36
CA ARG A 38 -4.41 -12.47 -10.90
C ARG A 38 -3.68 -11.12 -10.85
N ALA A 39 -4.40 -10.00 -10.88
CA ALA A 39 -3.79 -8.66 -11.04
C ALA A 39 -4.01 -7.74 -9.84
N ASP A 40 -5.03 -7.97 -9.01
CA ASP A 40 -5.31 -7.12 -7.87
C ASP A 40 -4.49 -7.57 -6.66
N SER A 41 -3.51 -6.77 -6.27
CA SER A 41 -2.63 -7.07 -5.16
C SER A 41 -2.28 -5.83 -4.37
N THR A 42 -2.27 -6.00 -3.05
CA THR A 42 -1.82 -5.00 -2.09
C THR A 42 -0.73 -5.58 -1.21
N TYR A 43 0.27 -4.77 -0.91
CA TYR A 43 1.46 -5.13 -0.15
C TYR A 43 1.57 -4.17 1.03
N ILE A 44 1.41 -4.69 2.24
CA ILE A 44 1.54 -3.93 3.49
C ILE A 44 2.85 -4.36 4.16
N HIS A 45 3.84 -3.47 4.21
CA HIS A 45 5.14 -3.78 4.80
C HIS A 45 5.06 -3.88 6.32
N TYR A 46 5.80 -4.81 6.94
CA TYR A 46 5.75 -5.01 8.40
C TYR A 46 6.24 -3.82 9.21
N SER A 47 7.06 -2.96 8.61
CA SER A 47 7.50 -1.71 9.25
C SER A 47 6.42 -0.63 9.28
N LEU A 48 5.27 -0.85 8.64
CA LEU A 48 4.17 0.12 8.50
C LEU A 48 4.57 1.45 7.82
N ASN A 49 5.70 1.47 7.13
CA ASN A 49 6.18 2.68 6.45
C ASN A 49 5.71 2.76 4.99
N ILE A 50 5.21 1.64 4.44
CA ILE A 50 4.88 1.52 3.02
C ILE A 50 3.66 0.62 2.83
N ILE A 51 2.71 1.13 2.06
CA ILE A 51 1.67 0.34 1.39
C ILE A 51 1.85 0.51 -0.11
N ARG A 52 1.79 -0.59 -0.85
CA ARG A 52 1.72 -0.57 -2.33
C ARG A 52 0.49 -1.31 -2.80
N SER A 53 -0.19 -0.80 -3.81
CA SER A 53 -1.36 -1.44 -4.40
C SER A 53 -1.30 -1.37 -5.91
N THR A 54 -1.76 -2.40 -6.61
CA THR A 54 -1.87 -2.37 -8.07
C THR A 54 -2.79 -1.21 -8.47
N VAL A 55 -2.42 -0.45 -9.50
CA VAL A 55 -3.25 0.67 -10.00
C VAL A 55 -4.55 0.19 -10.64
N ASN A 56 -5.58 1.02 -10.58
CA ASN A 56 -6.92 0.79 -11.15
C ASN A 56 -7.60 -0.46 -10.60
N THR A 57 -7.37 -0.78 -9.32
CA THR A 57 -7.99 -1.93 -8.67
C THR A 57 -8.86 -1.54 -7.48
N GLU A 58 -9.69 -2.47 -7.01
CA GLU A 58 -10.56 -2.25 -5.86
C GLU A 58 -9.75 -1.99 -4.60
N ALA A 59 -8.60 -2.66 -4.44
CA ALA A 59 -7.73 -2.44 -3.28
C ALA A 59 -7.14 -1.03 -3.27
N GLU A 60 -6.75 -0.50 -4.44
CA GLU A 60 -6.28 0.87 -4.55
C GLU A 60 -7.35 1.86 -4.09
N LEU A 61 -8.61 1.65 -4.52
CA LEU A 61 -9.74 2.49 -4.12
C LEU A 61 -10.01 2.41 -2.61
N ILE A 62 -9.90 1.22 -2.01
CA ILE A 62 -10.03 1.04 -0.56
C ILE A 62 -8.97 1.86 0.18
N ILE A 63 -7.71 1.78 -0.25
CA ILE A 63 -6.60 2.51 0.39
C ILE A 63 -6.76 4.01 0.20
N LYS A 64 -7.11 4.47 -1.02
CA LYS A 64 -7.39 5.89 -1.31
C LYS A 64 -8.47 6.48 -0.42
N LYS A 65 -9.54 5.72 -0.16
CA LYS A 65 -10.62 6.17 0.76
C LYS A 65 -10.16 6.35 2.20
N ILE A 66 -9.06 5.70 2.61
CA ILE A 66 -8.56 5.75 3.99
C ILE A 66 -7.45 6.80 4.13
N PHE A 67 -6.49 6.80 3.21
CA PHE A 67 -5.26 7.59 3.34
C PHE A 67 -5.15 8.73 2.32
N GLY A 68 -6.10 8.84 1.39
CA GLY A 68 -6.06 9.81 0.29
C GLY A 68 -5.15 9.33 -0.85
N ASP A 69 -4.71 10.28 -1.67
CA ASP A 69 -3.92 9.98 -2.85
C ASP A 69 -2.52 9.42 -2.51
N PRO A 70 -1.94 8.58 -3.39
CA PRO A 70 -0.58 8.09 -3.26
C PRO A 70 0.41 9.26 -3.16
N ASN A 71 1.39 9.16 -2.25
CA ASN A 71 2.39 10.21 -1.99
C ASN A 71 3.83 9.74 -2.28
N GLY A 72 4.01 8.57 -2.91
CA GLY A 72 5.32 8.03 -3.21
C GLY A 72 5.35 7.13 -4.45
N LYS A 73 6.57 6.87 -4.94
CA LYS A 73 6.85 5.91 -6.02
C LYS A 73 7.99 4.99 -5.68
N ALA A 74 7.83 3.71 -6.01
CA ALA A 74 8.87 2.71 -5.83
C ALA A 74 10.05 2.92 -6.82
N SER A 75 9.75 3.15 -8.10
CA SER A 75 10.68 3.52 -9.18
C SER A 75 9.89 3.91 -10.45
N ASP A 76 10.49 4.67 -11.38
CA ASP A 76 9.86 5.07 -12.65
C ASP A 76 9.42 3.86 -13.50
N SER A 77 10.18 2.76 -13.47
CA SER A 77 9.86 1.53 -14.19
C SER A 77 8.67 0.74 -13.61
N GLU A 78 8.32 0.97 -12.35
CA GLU A 78 7.21 0.31 -11.66
C GLU A 78 5.97 1.21 -11.50
N ASP A 79 6.08 2.48 -11.90
CA ASP A 79 5.05 3.52 -11.74
C ASP A 79 3.73 3.18 -12.43
N SER A 80 3.80 2.56 -13.61
CA SER A 80 2.60 2.12 -14.34
C SER A 80 1.83 0.99 -13.66
N ARG A 81 2.41 0.33 -12.65
CA ARG A 81 1.85 -0.87 -12.03
C ARG A 81 1.33 -0.64 -10.63
N TYR A 82 1.92 0.27 -9.85
CA TYR A 82 1.59 0.40 -8.44
C TYR A 82 1.44 1.85 -7.95
N SER A 83 0.36 2.09 -7.23
CA SER A 83 0.21 3.24 -6.34
C SER A 83 0.90 2.95 -5.01
N SER A 84 1.71 3.89 -4.52
CA SER A 84 2.45 3.74 -3.26
C SER A 84 2.15 4.86 -2.25
N TRP A 85 1.94 4.45 -1.00
CA TRP A 85 1.81 5.35 0.14
C TRP A 85 2.98 5.12 1.08
N PHE A 86 3.69 6.20 1.38
CA PHE A 86 4.76 6.26 2.36
C PHE A 86 4.24 6.93 3.62
N PHE A 87 4.61 6.36 4.76
CA PHE A 87 4.14 6.74 6.08
C PHE A 87 5.31 6.96 7.02
N ASN A 88 5.07 7.66 8.12
CA ASN A 88 5.99 7.78 9.26
C ASN A 88 7.37 8.34 8.86
N GLY A 89 7.39 9.42 8.08
CA GLY A 89 8.61 10.06 7.59
C GLY A 89 9.41 9.25 6.57
N TYR A 90 8.88 8.15 6.05
CA TYR A 90 9.57 7.34 5.04
C TYR A 90 9.65 8.05 3.69
N VAL A 91 10.86 8.16 3.14
CA VAL A 91 11.13 8.90 1.89
C VAL A 91 11.45 7.99 0.70
N GLY A 92 11.18 6.68 0.81
CA GLY A 92 11.56 5.72 -0.22
C GLY A 92 13.02 5.27 -0.14
N LYS A 93 13.46 4.49 -1.13
CA LYS A 93 14.87 4.14 -1.31
C LYS A 93 15.51 5.09 -2.32
N ASN A 94 16.82 5.03 -2.48
CA ASN A 94 17.52 5.81 -3.50
C ASN A 94 16.89 5.52 -4.89
N GLY A 95 16.35 6.55 -5.55
CA GLY A 95 15.57 6.44 -6.79
C GLY A 95 14.04 6.42 -6.63
N SER A 96 13.51 6.45 -5.41
CA SER A 96 12.09 6.70 -5.14
C SER A 96 11.78 8.20 -5.18
N ILE A 97 10.57 8.55 -5.63
CA ILE A 97 10.09 9.94 -5.67
C ILE A 97 8.97 10.10 -4.64
N VAL A 98 9.04 11.16 -3.84
CA VAL A 98 8.01 11.57 -2.87
C VAL A 98 7.31 12.83 -3.42
N TYR A 99 5.98 12.88 -3.35
CA TYR A 99 5.14 13.92 -3.97
C TYR A 99 4.50 14.88 -2.99
#